data_AF-A0A7X7I801-F1
#
_entry.id   AF-A0A7X7I801-F1
#
_cell.length_a   1.000
_cell.length_b   1.000
_cell.length_c   1.000
_cell.angle_alpha   90.00
_cell.angle_beta   90.00
_cell.angle_gamma   90.00
#
_symmetry.space_group_name_H-M   'P 1'
#
loop_
_entity.id
_entity.type
_entity.pdbx_description
1 polymer ?
#
loop_
_entity_poly.entity_id
_entity_poly.type
_entity_poly.pdbx_seq_one_letter_code
_entity_poly.pdbx_strand_id
1 'polypeptide(L)'
;TNLFSFYSFPESIRRVIYTNNLAESLNKRLKRITKAKEQFPNEDALQRTVCTSFLEYNAQSEQRKHHGFGSVTYELELLYE
;
A
#
# COMPACT_ATOMS: atom_id res chain seq x y z
N THR A 1 6.80 -2.16 20.17
CA THR A 1 7.32 -3.15 19.20
C THR A 1 6.65 -4.48 19.48
N ASN A 2 5.71 -4.90 18.64
CA ASN A 2 5.15 -6.25 18.72
C ASN A 2 5.22 -6.86 17.31
N LEU A 3 6.30 -7.57 17.05
CA LEU A 3 6.59 -8.21 15.77
C LEU A 3 5.56 -9.29 15.40
N PHE A 4 4.83 -9.79 16.41
CA PHE A 4 3.95 -10.95 16.30
C PHE A 4 2.46 -10.59 16.26
N SER A 5 2.11 -9.30 16.33
CA SER A 5 0.72 -8.84 16.24
C SER A 5 -0.01 -9.33 14.98
N PHE A 6 0.71 -9.65 13.89
CA PHE A 6 0.09 -10.15 12.68
C PHE A 6 -0.52 -11.56 12.84
N TYR A 7 -0.13 -12.33 13.86
CA TYR A 7 -0.73 -13.66 14.13
C TYR A 7 -2.18 -13.59 14.61
N SER A 8 -2.61 -12.44 15.14
CA SER A 8 -4.01 -12.20 15.52
C SER A 8 -4.96 -12.13 14.32
N PHE A 9 -4.43 -12.05 13.09
CA PHE A 9 -5.22 -12.04 11.87
C PHE A 9 -5.35 -13.46 11.26
N PRO A 10 -6.39 -13.69 10.43
CA PRO A 10 -6.56 -14.91 9.67
C PRO A 10 -5.33 -15.29 8.84
N GLU A 11 -5.03 -16.59 8.79
CA GLU A 11 -3.82 -17.12 8.15
C GLU A 11 -3.66 -16.68 6.69
N SER A 12 -4.78 -16.63 5.96
CA SER A 12 -4.83 -16.25 4.55
C SER A 12 -4.36 -14.82 4.26
N ILE A 13 -4.45 -13.89 5.22
CA ILE A 13 -3.97 -12.50 5.06
C ILE A 13 -2.65 -12.21 5.76
N ARG A 14 -2.20 -13.08 6.68
CA ARG A 14 -0.92 -12.91 7.40
C ARG A 14 0.23 -12.62 6.44
N ARG A 15 0.25 -13.31 5.28
CA ARG A 15 1.29 -13.11 4.27
C ARG A 15 1.37 -11.68 3.77
N VAL A 16 0.23 -11.08 3.47
CA VAL A 16 0.18 -9.71 2.97
C VAL A 16 0.60 -8.73 4.06
N ILE A 17 0.21 -8.98 5.32
CA ILE A 17 0.52 -8.12 6.47
C ILE A 17 1.99 -8.20 6.88
N TYR A 18 2.59 -9.41 6.94
CA TYR A 18 3.96 -9.57 7.41
C TYR A 18 4.99 -9.05 6.40
N THR A 19 4.67 -9.07 5.09
CA THR A 19 5.61 -8.60 4.07
C THR A 19 5.57 -7.09 3.92
N ASN A 20 6.73 -6.47 3.71
CA ASN A 20 6.85 -5.06 3.36
C ASN A 20 6.69 -4.78 1.85
N ASN A 21 6.39 -5.80 1.04
CA ASN A 21 6.33 -5.74 -0.43
C ASN A 21 5.43 -4.61 -0.95
N LEU A 22 4.28 -4.35 -0.30
CA LEU A 22 3.37 -3.27 -0.69
C LEU A 22 4.05 -1.91 -0.55
N ALA A 23 4.60 -1.61 0.62
CA ALA A 23 5.33 -0.37 0.89
C ALA A 23 6.58 -0.22 -0.01
N GLU A 24 7.35 -1.30 -0.18
CA GLU A 24 8.53 -1.31 -1.06
C GLU A 24 8.16 -1.03 -2.52
N SER A 25 7.07 -1.63 -3.02
CA SER A 25 6.62 -1.42 -4.40
C SER A 25 6.20 0.03 -4.66
N LEU A 26 5.49 0.65 -3.71
CA LEU A 26 5.10 2.07 -3.75
C LEU A 26 6.34 2.97 -3.70
N ASN A 27 7.25 2.72 -2.77
CA ASN A 27 8.52 3.44 -2.66
C ASN A 27 9.35 3.33 -3.95
N LYS A 28 9.40 2.15 -4.57
CA LYS A 28 10.09 1.92 -5.84
C LYS A 28 9.43 2.67 -7.00
N ARG A 29 8.10 2.84 -7.00
CA ARG A 29 7.38 3.68 -7.98
C ARG A 29 7.72 5.15 -7.77
N LEU A 30 7.61 5.66 -6.55
CA LEU A 30 7.93 7.05 -6.23
C LEU A 30 9.37 7.40 -6.60
N LYS A 31 10.35 6.57 -6.21
CA LYS A 31 11.76 6.77 -6.57
C LYS A 31 12.00 6.86 -8.07
N ARG A 32 11.25 6.12 -8.88
CA ARG A 32 11.35 6.19 -10.36
C ARG A 32 10.82 7.51 -10.90
N ILE A 33 9.68 7.96 -10.38
CA ILE A 33 9.04 9.21 -10.81
C ILE A 33 9.88 10.42 -10.40
N THR A 34 10.36 10.44 -9.15
CA THR A 34 11.21 11.52 -8.66
C THR A 34 12.57 11.52 -9.35
N LYS A 35 13.17 10.36 -9.63
CA LYS A 35 14.45 10.29 -10.38
C LYS A 35 14.34 10.85 -11.81
N ALA A 36 13.18 10.70 -12.45
CA ALA A 36 12.96 11.28 -13.79
C ALA A 36 12.84 12.81 -13.77
N LYS A 37 12.52 13.40 -12.62
CA LYS A 37 12.47 14.85 -12.38
C LYS A 37 13.68 15.24 -11.54
N GLU A 38 14.83 15.45 -12.18
CA GLU A 38 16.11 15.76 -11.51
C GLU A 38 16.00 16.91 -10.49
N GLN A 39 15.18 17.92 -10.78
CA GLN A 39 14.88 19.02 -9.87
C GLN A 39 13.40 19.43 -9.96
N PHE A 40 12.82 19.79 -8.82
CA PHE A 40 11.50 20.42 -8.74
C PHE A 40 11.66 21.93 -8.58
N PRO A 41 10.79 22.74 -9.24
CA PRO A 41 10.88 24.20 -9.16
C PRO A 41 10.49 24.75 -7.78
N ASN A 42 9.62 24.06 -7.04
CA ASN A 42 9.23 24.38 -5.67
C ASN A 42 8.60 23.14 -4.99
N GLU A 43 8.29 23.25 -3.70
CA GLU A 43 7.68 22.19 -2.90
C GLU A 43 6.28 21.82 -3.40
N ASP A 44 5.46 22.79 -3.83
CA ASP A 44 4.12 22.54 -4.38
C ASP A 44 4.15 21.67 -5.64
N ALA A 45 5.18 21.81 -6.48
CA ALA A 45 5.35 20.99 -7.68
C ALA A 45 5.71 19.54 -7.31
N LEU A 46 6.51 19.34 -6.26
CA LEU A 46 6.80 18.02 -5.70
C LEU A 46 5.52 17.39 -5.16
N GLN A 47 4.77 18.10 -4.31
CA GLN A 47 3.53 17.59 -3.72
C GLN A 47 2.52 17.21 -4.79
N ARG A 48 2.29 18.07 -5.79
CA ARG A 48 1.39 17.77 -6.92
C ARG A 48 1.82 16.51 -7.68
N THR A 49 3.12 16.36 -7.94
CA THR A 49 3.64 15.18 -8.66
C THR A 49 3.40 13.89 -7.87
N VAL A 50 3.65 13.92 -6.55
CA VAL A 50 3.40 12.78 -5.66
C VAL A 50 1.91 12.45 -5.61
N CYS A 51 1.04 13.45 -5.37
CA CYS A 51 -0.40 13.28 -5.33
C CYS A 51 -0.95 12.67 -6.64
N THR A 52 -0.57 13.21 -7.79
CA THR A 52 -1.00 12.67 -9.10
C THR A 52 -0.56 11.22 -9.28
N SER A 53 0.68 10.87 -8.92
CA SER A 53 1.16 9.49 -8.98
C SER A 53 0.30 8.53 -8.13
N PHE A 54 -0.11 8.97 -6.94
CA PHE A 54 -0.97 8.16 -6.07
C PHE A 54 -2.40 8.06 -6.60
N LEU A 55 -2.96 9.13 -7.16
CA LEU A 55 -4.28 9.09 -7.80
C LEU A 55 -4.31 8.08 -8.95
N GLU A 56 -3.30 8.09 -9.82
CA GLU A 56 -3.15 7.11 -10.90
C GLU A 56 -3.01 5.67 -10.38
N TYR A 57 -2.22 5.47 -9.32
CA TYR A 57 -2.06 4.17 -8.70
C TYR A 57 -3.37 3.66 -8.12
N ASN A 58 -4.13 4.53 -7.43
CA ASN A 58 -5.41 4.21 -6.83
C ASN A 58 -6.43 3.83 -7.90
N ALA A 59 -6.56 4.63 -8.97
CA ALA A 59 -7.46 4.32 -10.08
C ALA A 59 -7.17 2.95 -10.73
N GLN A 60 -5.90 2.55 -10.82
CA GLN A 60 -5.50 1.23 -11.35
C GLN A 60 -5.68 0.08 -10.35
N SER A 61 -5.69 0.39 -9.05
CA SER A 61 -5.66 -0.60 -7.97
C SER A 61 -6.98 -0.70 -7.20
N GLU A 62 -7.95 0.16 -7.49
CA GLU A 62 -9.25 0.24 -6.81
C GLU A 62 -10.00 -1.11 -6.81
N GLN A 63 -9.93 -1.83 -7.93
CA GLN A 63 -10.58 -3.13 -8.09
C GLN A 63 -9.71 -4.32 -7.63
N ARG A 64 -8.45 -4.08 -7.23
CA ARG A 64 -7.56 -5.17 -6.79
C ARG A 64 -7.87 -5.56 -5.36
N LYS A 65 -8.29 -6.81 -5.18
CA LYS A 65 -8.27 -7.48 -3.87
C LYS A 65 -6.90 -8.09 -3.66
N HIS A 66 -6.28 -7.78 -2.52
CA HIS A 66 -5.04 -8.44 -2.12
C HIS A 66 -5.30 -9.92 -1.78
N HIS A 67 -4.27 -10.74 -1.91
CA HIS A 67 -4.37 -12.17 -1.65
C HIS A 67 -4.93 -12.45 -0.24
N GLY A 68 -5.86 -13.40 -0.14
CA GLY A 68 -6.53 -13.77 1.11
C GLY A 68 -7.69 -12.86 1.52
N PHE A 69 -7.68 -11.57 1.17
CA PHE A 69 -8.71 -10.62 1.62
C PHE A 69 -10.12 -10.92 1.10
N GLY A 70 -10.24 -11.63 -0.04
CA GLY A 70 -11.54 -12.01 -0.59
C GLY A 70 -12.30 -13.04 0.24
N SER A 71 -11.63 -13.83 1.08
CA SER A 71 -12.23 -14.95 1.81
C SER A 71 -12.40 -14.71 3.31
N VAL A 72 -11.89 -13.59 3.85
CA VAL A 72 -11.83 -13.32 5.29
C VAL A 72 -12.72 -12.17 5.75
N THR A 73 -13.63 -11.68 4.90
CA THR A 73 -14.45 -10.51 5.24
C THR A 73 -15.23 -10.73 6.52
N TYR A 74 -15.86 -11.90 6.68
CA TYR A 74 -16.59 -12.29 7.88
C TYR A 74 -15.69 -12.41 9.12
N GLU A 75 -14.54 -13.08 8.99
CA GLU A 75 -13.60 -13.26 10.11
C GLU A 75 -13.05 -11.92 10.61
N LEU A 76 -12.83 -10.97 9.69
CA LEU A 76 -12.40 -9.62 10.02
C LEU A 76 -13.51 -8.82 10.70
N GLU A 77 -14.75 -8.93 10.24
CA GLU A 77 -15.91 -8.27 10.89
C GLU A 77 -16.05 -8.73 12.35
N LEU A 78 -15.97 -10.04 12.61
CA LEU A 78 -16.05 -10.61 13.96
C LEU A 78 -14.90 -10.18 14.89
N LEU A 79 -13.72 -9.89 14.32
CA LEU A 79 -12.54 -9.45 15.07
C LEU A 79 -12.65 -8.01 15.59
N TYR A 80 -13.52 -7.20 14.98
CA TYR A 80 -13.67 -5.77 15.26
C TYR A 80 -15.08 -5.37 15.75
N GLU A 81 -16.02 -6.32 15.83
CA GLU A 81 -17.22 -6.23 16.67
C GLU A 81 -16.89 -6.44 18.16
#